data_AF-A0A965AEY6-F1
#
_entry.id   AF-A0A965AEY6-F1
#
_cell.length_a   1.000
_cell.length_b   1.000
_cell.length_c   1.000
_cell.angle_alpha   90.00
_cell.angle_beta   90.00
_cell.angle_gamma   90.00
#
_symmetry.space_group_name_H-M   'P 1'
#
loop_
_entity.id
_entity.type
_entity.pdbx_description
1 polymer ?
#
loop_
_entity_poly.entity_id
_entity_poly.type
_entity_poly.pdbx_seq_one_letter_code
_entity_poly.pdbx_strand_id
1 'polypeptide(L)'
;MCGIAGFTGSWAPSLASAMGGAISHRGPDGSGLWSEDGVALGHRRLSIIDLSDAAAQPMHTPDGRYVMTYNGEIYNYRDLRSGLEQSGIVFRTGSDTEVLLHMFARDGLACVGKLNGIFAFAIWDRETHTLSMARDHLGVKPLYYAALSRGFLFASELKALTLCPDLPRDLDPATVGDHLGYLWTAGEHTMLKGVKKLRPGCTLTVSPDGKILRESYYRTPQFDPAAPPSNTDPCALRGQIDGIVADQMVADVEVGALLSGGVDSSAIVAAMCRATDPANITTFCAAVTKPDSGTDNFGDDQTHARIVAR
;
A
#
# COMPACT_ATOMS: atom_id res chain seq x y z
N MET A 1 -2.32 -2.14 -8.69
CA MET A 1 -2.20 -1.38 -7.42
C MET A 1 -1.69 0.00 -7.79
N CYS A 2 -2.19 1.10 -7.24
CA CYS A 2 -1.68 2.44 -7.58
C CYS A 2 -0.17 2.62 -7.35
N GLY A 3 0.37 3.71 -7.90
CA GLY A 3 1.74 4.17 -7.67
C GLY A 3 1.75 5.62 -7.19
N ILE A 4 2.50 5.92 -6.15
CA ILE A 4 2.71 7.28 -5.65
C ILE A 4 4.18 7.68 -5.80
N ALA A 5 4.43 8.95 -6.10
CA ALA A 5 5.77 9.51 -6.22
C ALA A 5 5.74 11.01 -5.95
N GLY A 6 6.78 11.57 -5.36
CA GLY A 6 6.80 13.02 -5.13
C GLY A 6 8.02 13.48 -4.36
N PHE A 7 8.05 14.78 -4.08
CA PHE A 7 9.14 15.42 -3.36
C PHE A 7 8.71 16.69 -2.62
N THR A 8 9.49 17.07 -1.62
CA THR A 8 9.58 18.44 -1.11
C THR A 8 11.03 18.93 -1.31
N GLY A 9 11.24 20.09 -1.90
CA GLY A 9 12.56 20.61 -2.25
C GLY A 9 12.62 21.31 -3.60
N SER A 10 13.79 21.83 -3.94
CA SER A 10 13.98 22.69 -5.12
C SER A 10 14.23 21.90 -6.41
N TRP A 11 13.24 21.08 -6.82
CA TRP A 11 13.23 20.39 -8.11
C TRP A 11 12.08 20.86 -9.00
N ALA A 12 12.23 20.70 -10.31
CA ALA A 12 11.15 20.97 -11.24
C ALA A 12 10.04 19.91 -11.10
N PRO A 13 8.74 20.29 -11.24
CA PRO A 13 7.63 19.33 -11.20
C PRO A 13 7.72 18.19 -12.22
N SER A 14 8.47 18.39 -13.32
CA SER A 14 8.76 17.35 -14.30
C SER A 14 9.46 16.12 -13.70
N LEU A 15 10.19 16.28 -12.60
CA LEU A 15 10.79 15.15 -11.89
C LEU A 15 9.71 14.22 -11.32
N ALA A 16 8.70 14.75 -10.62
CA ALA A 16 7.61 13.93 -10.08
C ALA A 16 6.79 13.26 -11.20
N SER A 17 6.59 13.96 -12.32
CA SER A 17 5.97 13.38 -13.52
C SER A 17 6.76 12.19 -14.08
N ALA A 18 8.08 12.34 -14.21
CA ALA A 18 8.97 11.28 -14.68
C ALA A 18 9.02 10.08 -13.71
N MET A 19 9.10 10.35 -12.39
CA MET A 19 9.02 9.36 -11.33
C MET A 19 7.71 8.57 -11.41
N GLY A 20 6.58 9.26 -11.59
CA GLY A 20 5.29 8.64 -11.85
C GLY A 20 5.30 7.80 -13.14
N GLY A 21 5.93 8.29 -14.21
CA GLY A 21 6.09 7.56 -15.47
C GLY A 21 6.82 6.22 -15.33
N ALA A 22 7.91 6.16 -14.55
CA ALA A 22 8.66 4.93 -14.31
C ALA A 22 7.88 3.84 -13.54
N ILE A 23 6.76 4.22 -12.93
CA ILE A 23 5.87 3.31 -12.18
C ILE A 23 4.47 3.23 -12.80
N SER A 24 4.30 3.59 -14.08
CA SER A 24 3.00 3.58 -14.77
C SER A 24 2.32 2.21 -14.77
N HIS A 25 3.08 1.12 -14.89
CA HIS A 25 2.59 -0.27 -14.83
C HIS A 25 1.79 -0.62 -13.57
N ARG A 26 1.94 0.16 -12.49
CA ARG A 26 1.16 0.01 -11.26
C ARG A 26 -0.30 0.46 -11.46
N GLY A 27 -0.47 1.63 -12.08
CA GLY A 27 -1.75 2.29 -12.28
C GLY A 27 -1.95 2.70 -13.73
N PRO A 28 -2.45 1.77 -14.58
CA PRO A 28 -2.63 2.00 -16.01
C PRO A 28 -3.87 2.86 -16.35
N ASP A 29 -4.83 3.00 -15.43
CA ASP A 29 -6.14 3.61 -15.74
C ASP A 29 -6.11 5.14 -15.68
N GLY A 30 -5.16 5.72 -14.96
CA GLY A 30 -5.08 7.17 -14.82
C GLY A 30 -3.77 7.67 -14.26
N SER A 31 -3.57 8.99 -14.39
CA SER A 31 -2.43 9.67 -13.80
C SER A 31 -2.76 11.08 -13.38
N GLY A 32 -2.15 11.54 -12.30
CA GLY A 32 -2.27 12.92 -11.84
C GLY A 32 -0.95 13.47 -11.35
N LEU A 33 -0.82 14.79 -11.44
CA LEU A 33 0.30 15.57 -10.94
C LEU A 33 -0.26 16.82 -10.29
N TRP A 34 0.16 17.08 -9.07
CA TRP A 34 -0.05 18.35 -8.39
C TRP A 34 1.31 18.91 -7.96
N SER A 35 1.49 20.22 -8.05
CA SER A 35 2.73 20.87 -7.62
C SER A 35 2.50 22.32 -7.24
N GLU A 36 3.30 22.79 -6.28
CA GLU A 36 3.48 24.18 -5.91
C GLU A 36 4.99 24.46 -5.79
N ASP A 37 5.38 25.68 -5.42
CA ASP A 37 6.79 25.98 -5.19
C ASP A 37 7.35 25.06 -4.09
N GLY A 38 8.45 24.38 -4.38
CA GLY A 38 9.11 23.47 -3.45
C GLY A 38 8.39 22.13 -3.18
N VAL A 39 7.32 21.76 -3.89
CA VAL A 39 6.63 20.47 -3.66
C VAL A 39 5.95 19.94 -4.92
N ALA A 40 6.00 18.62 -5.11
CA ALA A 40 5.18 17.95 -6.13
C ALA A 40 4.73 16.56 -5.67
N LEU A 41 3.47 16.23 -5.95
CA LEU A 41 2.85 14.93 -5.72
C LEU A 41 2.35 14.35 -7.05
N GLY A 42 2.81 13.15 -7.38
CA GLY A 42 2.43 12.38 -8.54
C GLY A 42 1.68 11.12 -8.15
N HIS A 43 0.77 10.70 -9.04
CA HIS A 43 -0.07 9.52 -8.85
C HIS A 43 -0.25 8.74 -10.15
N ARG A 44 -0.28 7.41 -10.03
CA ARG A 44 -0.68 6.44 -11.08
C ARG A 44 -1.82 5.60 -10.52
N ARG A 45 -2.95 5.63 -11.19
CA ARG A 45 -4.22 5.10 -10.69
C ARG A 45 -4.52 3.74 -11.30
N LEU A 46 -4.77 2.75 -10.45
CA LEU A 46 -5.57 1.58 -10.80
C LEU A 46 -6.91 1.75 -10.08
N SER A 47 -8.00 1.84 -10.83
CA SER A 47 -9.32 2.20 -10.32
C SER A 47 -10.02 0.94 -9.80
N ILE A 48 -10.11 0.79 -8.48
CA ILE A 48 -10.73 -0.38 -7.82
C ILE A 48 -12.01 -0.01 -7.08
N ILE A 49 -12.01 1.09 -6.32
CA ILE A 49 -13.17 1.64 -5.60
C ILE A 49 -13.42 3.06 -6.13
N ASP A 50 -14.66 3.32 -6.51
CA ASP A 50 -15.14 4.50 -7.23
C ASP A 50 -14.39 4.70 -8.55
N LEU A 51 -14.94 4.20 -9.66
CA LEU A 51 -14.28 4.29 -10.96
C LEU A 51 -14.32 5.68 -11.60
N SER A 52 -15.02 6.64 -11.00
CA SER A 52 -15.20 7.96 -11.58
C SER A 52 -13.92 8.81 -11.53
N ASP A 53 -13.86 9.81 -12.40
CA ASP A 53 -12.81 10.83 -12.38
C ASP A 53 -12.85 11.71 -11.11
N ALA A 54 -13.97 11.72 -10.38
CA ALA A 54 -14.09 12.44 -9.12
C ALA A 54 -13.16 11.88 -8.03
N ALA A 55 -12.83 10.59 -8.12
CA ALA A 55 -11.86 9.91 -7.25
C ALA A 55 -10.41 9.98 -7.77
N ALA A 56 -10.11 10.87 -8.72
CA ALA A 56 -8.76 11.10 -9.20
C ALA A 56 -7.85 11.66 -8.08
N GLN A 57 -6.56 11.37 -8.21
CA GLN A 57 -5.53 11.79 -7.26
C GLN A 57 -4.36 12.48 -8.00
N PRO A 58 -3.65 13.44 -7.40
CA PRO A 58 -3.74 13.86 -6.00
C PRO A 58 -5.09 14.50 -5.60
N MET A 59 -5.62 14.08 -4.45
CA MET A 59 -6.94 14.49 -3.96
C MET A 59 -6.81 15.64 -2.97
N HIS A 60 -7.76 16.58 -3.01
CA HIS A 60 -7.77 17.78 -2.19
C HIS A 60 -8.92 17.78 -1.18
N THR A 61 -8.69 18.33 0.01
CA THR A 61 -9.83 18.71 0.88
C THR A 61 -10.66 19.82 0.24
N PRO A 62 -11.93 20.01 0.62
CA PRO A 62 -12.79 21.05 0.05
C PRO A 62 -12.24 22.48 0.15
N ASP A 63 -11.52 22.79 1.23
CA ASP A 63 -10.81 24.06 1.46
C ASP A 63 -9.45 24.15 0.75
N GLY A 64 -9.01 23.03 0.14
CA GLY A 64 -7.75 22.90 -0.55
C GLY A 64 -6.53 22.86 0.37
N ARG A 65 -6.66 22.78 1.70
CA ARG A 65 -5.53 22.78 2.64
C ARG A 65 -4.65 21.54 2.49
N TYR A 66 -5.26 20.36 2.45
CA TYR A 66 -4.54 19.10 2.37
C TYR A 66 -4.59 18.54 0.96
N VAL A 67 -3.44 18.05 0.48
CA VAL A 67 -3.31 17.40 -0.83
C VAL A 67 -2.69 16.02 -0.64
N MET A 68 -3.37 14.98 -1.11
CA MET A 68 -2.99 13.59 -0.85
C MET A 68 -2.69 12.82 -2.13
N THR A 69 -1.64 12.00 -2.10
CA THR A 69 -1.45 10.86 -3.01
C THR A 69 -1.42 9.57 -2.20
N TYR A 70 -2.17 8.57 -2.62
CA TYR A 70 -2.47 7.37 -1.86
C TYR A 70 -2.45 6.12 -2.74
N ASN A 71 -1.79 5.06 -2.26
CA ASN A 71 -1.83 3.72 -2.84
C ASN A 71 -2.27 2.75 -1.75
N GLY A 72 -3.51 2.30 -1.79
CA GLY A 72 -4.08 1.45 -0.77
C GLY A 72 -5.53 1.06 -1.02
N GLU A 73 -6.06 0.27 -0.09
CA GLU A 73 -7.48 0.05 0.15
C GLU A 73 -7.72 0.13 1.67
N ILE A 74 -8.68 0.94 2.11
CA ILE A 74 -9.18 0.96 3.49
C ILE A 74 -10.47 0.13 3.56
N TYR A 75 -10.40 -1.08 4.11
CA TYR A 75 -11.51 -2.03 4.15
C TYR A 75 -12.67 -1.54 5.02
N ASN A 76 -12.37 -0.86 6.14
CA ASN A 76 -13.40 -0.30 7.03
C ASN A 76 -13.86 1.12 6.64
N TYR A 77 -13.64 1.56 5.40
CA TYR A 77 -13.94 2.95 4.99
C TYR A 77 -15.42 3.32 5.13
N ARG A 78 -16.36 2.38 4.96
CA ARG A 78 -17.80 2.65 5.09
C ARG A 78 -18.19 3.02 6.53
N ASP A 79 -17.63 2.32 7.51
CA ASP A 79 -17.86 2.62 8.93
C ASP A 79 -17.25 3.98 9.31
N LEU A 80 -16.02 4.24 8.84
CA LEU A 80 -15.34 5.52 9.04
C LEU A 80 -16.12 6.67 8.38
N ARG A 81 -16.63 6.46 7.16
CA ARG A 81 -17.46 7.42 6.43
C ARG A 81 -18.72 7.77 7.21
N SER A 82 -19.45 6.77 7.71
CA SER A 82 -20.67 7.00 8.50
C SER A 82 -20.39 7.88 9.73
N GLY A 83 -19.29 7.63 10.44
CA GLY A 83 -18.86 8.47 11.56
C GLY A 83 -18.51 9.91 11.17
N LEU A 84 -17.95 10.12 9.97
CA LEU A 84 -17.64 11.45 9.44
C LEU A 84 -18.90 12.20 8.97
N GLU A 85 -19.84 11.50 8.31
CA GLU A 85 -21.14 12.08 7.90
C GLU A 85 -21.94 12.57 9.11
N GLN A 86 -21.94 11.80 10.21
CA GLN A 86 -22.55 12.22 11.48
C GLN A 86 -21.91 13.48 12.09
N SER A 87 -20.66 13.78 11.74
CA SER A 87 -19.97 15.02 12.14
C SER A 87 -20.19 16.19 11.17
N GLY A 88 -21.01 16.01 10.13
CA GLY A 88 -21.36 17.04 9.15
C GLY A 88 -20.48 17.08 7.91
N ILE A 89 -19.59 16.11 7.71
CA ILE A 89 -18.78 16.00 6.49
C ILE A 89 -19.66 15.56 5.31
N VAL A 90 -19.54 16.27 4.20
CA VAL A 90 -20.21 15.94 2.93
C VAL A 90 -19.17 15.43 1.94
N PHE A 91 -19.32 14.17 1.54
CA PHE A 91 -18.45 13.51 0.59
C PHE A 91 -18.85 13.80 -0.86
N ARG A 92 -17.86 13.90 -1.75
CA ARG A 92 -18.02 14.11 -3.19
C ARG A 92 -17.88 12.83 -4.00
N THR A 93 -17.27 11.80 -3.42
CA THR A 93 -16.92 10.53 -4.03
C THR A 93 -17.41 9.36 -3.17
N GLY A 94 -17.42 8.16 -3.74
CA GLY A 94 -17.59 6.89 -3.03
C GLY A 94 -16.28 6.26 -2.59
N SER A 95 -15.14 6.90 -2.84
CA SER A 95 -13.80 6.34 -2.64
C SER A 95 -13.39 6.31 -1.16
N ASP A 96 -12.69 5.25 -0.78
CA ASP A 96 -11.96 5.16 0.49
C ASP A 96 -10.87 6.24 0.62
N THR A 97 -10.36 6.74 -0.51
CA THR A 97 -9.40 7.85 -0.59
C THR A 97 -9.94 9.11 0.09
N GLU A 98 -11.19 9.49 -0.18
CA GLU A 98 -11.78 10.70 0.40
C GLU A 98 -12.04 10.54 1.90
N VAL A 99 -12.41 9.34 2.34
CA VAL A 99 -12.55 8.98 3.76
C VAL A 99 -11.22 9.15 4.48
N LEU A 100 -10.13 8.60 3.94
CA LEU A 100 -8.80 8.78 4.52
C LEU A 100 -8.40 10.25 4.61
N LEU A 101 -8.67 11.04 3.58
CA LEU A 101 -8.33 12.45 3.56
C LEU A 101 -9.07 13.24 4.64
N HIS A 102 -10.37 12.99 4.83
CA HIS A 102 -11.15 13.61 5.90
C HIS A 102 -10.75 13.11 7.29
N MET A 103 -10.44 11.83 7.44
CA MET A 103 -9.89 11.28 8.68
C MET A 103 -8.58 11.98 9.08
N PHE A 104 -7.68 12.20 8.12
CA PHE A 104 -6.45 12.94 8.35
C PHE A 104 -6.71 14.43 8.65
N ALA A 105 -7.61 15.08 7.92
CA ALA A 105 -7.94 16.49 8.18
C ALA A 105 -8.47 16.72 9.60
N ARG A 106 -9.19 15.74 10.17
CA ARG A 106 -9.73 15.80 11.54
C ARG A 106 -8.70 15.40 12.61
N ASP A 107 -8.01 14.28 12.42
CA ASP A 107 -7.22 13.62 13.47
C ASP A 107 -5.69 13.70 13.22
N GLY A 108 -5.25 14.28 12.11
CA GLY A 108 -3.87 14.23 11.65
C GLY A 108 -3.38 12.79 11.46
N LEU A 109 -2.10 12.55 11.74
CA LEU A 109 -1.52 11.19 11.69
C LEU A 109 -2.10 10.24 12.73
N ALA A 110 -2.82 10.70 13.76
CA ALA A 110 -3.46 9.80 14.71
C ALA A 110 -4.58 8.97 14.05
N CYS A 111 -5.06 9.35 12.87
CA CYS A 111 -6.06 8.59 12.12
C CYS A 111 -5.59 7.17 11.77
N VAL A 112 -4.29 6.94 11.60
CA VAL A 112 -3.74 5.65 11.15
C VAL A 112 -4.06 4.50 12.09
N GLY A 113 -4.27 4.78 13.39
CA GLY A 113 -4.66 3.78 14.37
C GLY A 113 -6.11 3.30 14.24
N LYS A 114 -6.92 3.94 13.39
CA LYS A 114 -8.32 3.60 13.13
C LYS A 114 -8.53 2.91 11.77
N LEU A 115 -7.49 2.86 10.94
CA LEU A 115 -7.56 2.33 9.59
C LEU A 115 -7.42 0.80 9.63
N ASN A 116 -8.35 0.09 9.01
CA ASN A 116 -8.18 -1.32 8.66
C ASN A 116 -7.95 -1.38 7.15
N GLY A 117 -6.75 -1.75 6.71
CA GLY A 117 -6.40 -1.67 5.31
C GLY A 117 -4.92 -1.88 5.02
N ILE A 118 -4.61 -1.90 3.74
CA ILE A 118 -3.26 -1.92 3.19
C ILE A 118 -3.03 -0.58 2.48
N PHE A 119 -1.97 0.14 2.80
CA PHE A 119 -1.84 1.52 2.38
C PHE A 119 -0.42 2.06 2.47
N ALA A 120 -0.12 2.96 1.54
CA ALA A 120 0.94 3.94 1.62
C ALA A 120 0.38 5.27 1.13
N PHE A 121 0.54 6.35 1.90
CA PHE A 121 0.10 7.67 1.48
C PHE A 121 1.14 8.75 1.80
N ALA A 122 1.02 9.87 1.10
CA ALA A 122 1.69 11.12 1.38
C ALA A 122 0.68 12.26 1.29
N ILE A 123 0.60 13.06 2.35
CA ILE A 123 -0.30 14.21 2.48
C ILE A 123 0.54 15.46 2.73
N TRP A 124 0.37 16.44 1.86
CA TRP A 124 0.95 17.77 2.01
C TRP A 124 -0.06 18.69 2.69
N ASP A 125 0.35 19.35 3.78
CA ASP A 125 -0.39 20.44 4.40
C ASP A 125 0.14 21.77 3.89
N ARG A 126 -0.69 22.48 3.12
CA ARG A 126 -0.32 23.78 2.50
C ARG A 126 -0.25 24.93 3.50
N GLU A 127 -0.81 24.80 4.70
CA GLU A 127 -0.70 25.85 5.72
C GLU A 127 0.59 25.70 6.52
N THR A 128 0.93 24.47 6.88
CA THR A 128 2.10 24.19 7.75
C THR A 128 3.35 23.79 6.97
N HIS A 129 3.24 23.64 5.64
CA HIS A 129 4.30 23.18 4.75
C HIS A 129 4.93 21.86 5.21
N THR A 130 4.08 20.94 5.69
CA THR A 130 4.49 19.67 6.27
C THR A 130 4.04 18.51 5.37
N LEU A 131 4.97 17.60 5.09
CA LEU A 131 4.67 16.34 4.41
C LEU A 131 4.48 15.23 5.45
N SER A 132 3.28 14.67 5.53
CA SER A 132 2.95 13.54 6.41
C SER A 132 2.75 12.28 5.59
N MET A 133 3.38 11.18 5.99
CA MET A 133 3.34 9.90 5.29
C MET A 133 3.06 8.78 6.28
N ALA A 134 2.42 7.71 5.81
CA ALA A 134 2.30 6.47 6.57
C ALA A 134 2.37 5.26 5.65
N ARG A 135 2.78 4.13 6.24
CA ARG A 135 2.76 2.81 5.62
C ARG A 135 2.06 1.84 6.55
N ASP A 136 1.21 0.99 5.97
CA ASP A 136 0.34 0.07 6.69
C ASP A 136 1.05 -0.86 7.67
N HIS A 137 0.25 -1.46 8.55
CA HIS A 137 0.65 -2.29 9.70
C HIS A 137 1.75 -3.31 9.37
N LEU A 138 1.66 -3.97 8.21
CA LEU A 138 2.57 -5.04 7.80
C LEU A 138 3.42 -4.66 6.57
N GLY A 139 3.26 -3.45 6.06
CA GLY A 139 4.00 -2.92 4.92
C GLY A 139 3.63 -3.58 3.59
N VAL A 140 2.36 -3.95 3.40
CA VAL A 140 1.87 -4.56 2.17
C VAL A 140 2.06 -3.62 0.98
N LYS A 141 1.69 -2.34 1.12
CA LYS A 141 1.96 -1.34 0.07
C LYS A 141 3.37 -0.78 0.24
N PRO A 142 4.19 -0.72 -0.82
CA PRO A 142 5.58 -0.28 -0.72
C PRO A 142 5.68 1.25 -0.64
N LEU A 143 6.66 1.72 0.14
CA LEU A 143 7.00 3.14 0.24
C LEU A 143 8.49 3.32 0.53
N TYR A 144 9.17 3.97 -0.41
CA TYR A 144 10.60 4.29 -0.37
C TYR A 144 10.78 5.80 -0.25
N TYR A 145 11.85 6.23 0.38
CA TYR A 145 12.21 7.64 0.50
C TYR A 145 13.72 7.86 0.53
N ALA A 146 14.14 9.08 0.20
CA ALA A 146 15.51 9.55 0.32
C ALA A 146 15.52 10.99 0.83
N ALA A 147 16.38 11.27 1.80
CA ALA A 147 16.64 12.63 2.29
C ALA A 147 17.95 13.11 1.67
N LEU A 148 17.90 14.25 0.98
CA LEU A 148 19.01 14.87 0.26
C LEU A 148 19.23 16.28 0.80
N SER A 149 20.38 16.87 0.47
CA SER A 149 20.67 18.27 0.83
C SER A 149 19.67 19.27 0.22
N ARG A 150 19.06 18.92 -0.91
CA ARG A 150 18.09 19.76 -1.64
C ARG A 150 16.63 19.51 -1.28
N GLY A 151 16.35 18.51 -0.44
CA GLY A 151 15.00 18.15 -0.04
C GLY A 151 14.78 16.66 0.19
N PHE A 152 13.54 16.23 0.08
CA PHE A 152 13.08 14.88 0.37
C PHE A 152 12.33 14.29 -0.82
N LEU A 153 12.59 13.02 -1.13
CA LEU A 153 11.95 12.27 -2.21
C LEU A 153 11.18 11.08 -1.62
N PHE A 154 10.04 10.72 -2.22
CA PHE A 154 9.35 9.47 -1.92
C PHE A 154 8.75 8.83 -3.17
N ALA A 155 8.59 7.51 -3.15
CA ALA A 155 7.90 6.77 -4.20
C ALA A 155 7.48 5.35 -3.77
N SER A 156 6.52 4.75 -4.46
CA SER A 156 6.15 3.34 -4.29
C SER A 156 7.27 2.38 -4.69
N GLU A 157 8.21 2.77 -5.54
CA GLU A 157 9.30 1.90 -5.99
C GLU A 157 10.63 2.63 -6.02
N LEU A 158 11.69 1.94 -5.59
CA LEU A 158 13.06 2.44 -5.57
C LEU A 158 13.48 3.06 -6.91
N LYS A 159 13.14 2.41 -8.03
CA LYS A 159 13.55 2.86 -9.38
C LYS A 159 13.05 4.26 -9.73
N ALA A 160 11.90 4.67 -9.21
CA ALA A 160 11.40 6.03 -9.43
C ALA A 160 12.37 7.06 -8.83
N LEU A 161 12.86 6.83 -7.62
CA LEU A 161 13.78 7.75 -6.93
C LEU A 161 15.09 7.95 -7.70
N THR A 162 15.55 6.92 -8.42
CA THR A 162 16.79 6.97 -9.22
C THR A 162 16.75 7.95 -10.40
N LEU A 163 15.56 8.44 -10.77
CA LEU A 163 15.40 9.50 -11.76
C LEU A 163 15.77 10.88 -11.22
N CYS A 164 15.86 11.07 -9.90
CA CYS A 164 16.41 12.30 -9.35
C CYS A 164 17.93 12.33 -9.64
N PRO A 165 18.43 13.35 -10.36
CA PRO A 165 19.86 13.42 -10.70
C PRO A 165 20.75 13.62 -9.47
N ASP A 166 20.20 14.16 -8.38
CA ASP A 166 20.93 14.46 -7.15
C ASP A 166 21.01 13.26 -6.19
N LEU A 167 20.33 12.14 -6.48
CA LEU A 167 20.35 10.96 -5.62
C LEU A 167 21.68 10.21 -5.76
N PRO A 168 22.49 10.08 -4.69
CA PRO A 168 23.71 9.28 -4.73
C PRO A 168 23.39 7.80 -5.00
N ARG A 169 24.18 7.17 -5.85
CA ARG A 169 23.98 5.77 -6.30
C ARG A 169 24.98 4.80 -5.66
N ASP A 170 25.54 5.18 -4.52
CA ASP A 170 26.44 4.32 -3.75
C ASP A 170 25.71 3.07 -3.27
N LEU A 171 26.25 1.91 -3.64
CA LEU A 171 25.74 0.64 -3.17
C LEU A 171 26.07 0.43 -1.70
N ASP A 172 25.16 -0.24 -0.98
CA ASP A 172 25.41 -0.82 0.33
C ASP A 172 25.80 -2.31 0.18
N PRO A 173 27.09 -2.68 0.31
CA PRO A 173 27.54 -4.05 0.10
C PRO A 173 26.90 -5.05 1.05
N ALA A 174 26.58 -4.66 2.28
CA ALA A 174 25.93 -5.55 3.23
C ALA A 174 24.51 -5.87 2.77
N THR A 175 23.76 -4.84 2.38
CA THR A 175 22.40 -5.01 1.87
C THR A 175 22.35 -5.78 0.54
N VAL A 176 23.35 -5.59 -0.32
CA VAL A 176 23.51 -6.42 -1.55
C VAL A 176 23.76 -7.89 -1.16
N GLY A 177 24.64 -8.13 -0.19
CA GLY A 177 24.88 -9.47 0.36
C GLY A 177 23.60 -10.12 0.90
N ASP A 178 22.83 -9.39 1.70
CA ASP A 178 21.53 -9.85 2.22
C ASP A 178 20.58 -10.21 1.08
N HIS A 179 20.47 -9.35 0.06
CA HIS A 179 19.57 -9.60 -1.06
C HIS A 179 19.97 -10.84 -1.86
N LEU A 180 21.26 -11.04 -2.12
CA LEU A 180 21.75 -12.22 -2.84
C LEU A 180 21.64 -13.50 -2.00
N GLY A 181 21.82 -13.40 -0.69
CA GLY A 181 21.74 -14.54 0.24
C GLY A 181 20.30 -14.97 0.56
N TYR A 182 19.38 -14.02 0.70
CA TYR A 182 18.02 -14.28 1.17
C TYR A 182 16.92 -14.02 0.13
N LEU A 183 17.25 -13.44 -1.03
CA LEU A 183 16.29 -12.95 -2.05
C LEU A 183 15.41 -11.77 -1.58
N TRP A 184 15.72 -11.17 -0.42
CA TRP A 184 15.05 -9.98 0.10
C TRP A 184 16.00 -9.18 1.01
N THR A 185 15.64 -7.92 1.27
CA THR A 185 16.39 -7.04 2.19
C THR A 185 15.54 -6.72 3.41
N ALA A 186 16.10 -6.92 4.60
CA ALA A 186 15.44 -6.66 5.86
C ALA A 186 15.38 -5.17 6.26
N GLY A 187 14.47 -4.86 7.19
CA GLY A 187 14.39 -3.55 7.83
C GLY A 187 14.12 -2.39 6.87
N GLU A 188 14.75 -1.24 7.14
CA GLU A 188 14.58 -0.02 6.34
C GLU A 188 15.57 0.09 5.17
N HIS A 189 16.55 -0.81 5.04
CA HIS A 189 17.66 -0.66 4.09
C HIS A 189 17.29 -1.04 2.66
N THR A 190 18.03 -0.51 1.70
CA THR A 190 17.96 -0.88 0.28
C THR A 190 19.38 -1.02 -0.27
N MET A 191 19.52 -1.59 -1.46
CA MET A 191 20.83 -1.69 -2.12
C MET A 191 21.49 -0.33 -2.38
N LEU A 192 20.73 0.78 -2.34
CA LEU A 192 21.25 2.14 -2.41
C LEU A 192 21.33 2.74 -0.99
N LYS A 193 22.54 3.12 -0.56
CA LYS A 193 22.78 3.68 0.80
C LYS A 193 21.88 4.86 1.15
N GLY A 194 21.62 5.72 0.16
CA GLY A 194 20.82 6.94 0.33
C GLY A 194 19.30 6.72 0.35
N VAL A 195 18.82 5.49 0.09
CA VAL A 195 17.40 5.20 -0.04
C VAL A 195 16.96 4.23 1.06
N LYS A 196 15.84 4.57 1.71
CA LYS A 196 15.23 3.77 2.77
C LYS A 196 13.82 3.37 2.41
N LYS A 197 13.36 2.24 2.94
CA LYS A 197 11.95 1.86 3.01
C LYS A 197 11.34 2.46 4.27
N LEU A 198 10.15 3.06 4.20
CA LEU A 198 9.39 3.32 5.41
C LEU A 198 9.02 1.96 6.02
N ARG A 199 9.32 1.74 7.30
CA ARG A 199 9.04 0.46 7.96
C ARG A 199 7.52 0.22 8.06
N PRO A 200 7.07 -1.04 8.09
CA PRO A 200 5.69 -1.38 8.43
C PRO A 200 5.23 -0.69 9.71
N GLY A 201 3.97 -0.26 9.75
CA GLY A 201 3.35 0.30 10.95
C GLY A 201 3.99 1.61 11.43
N CYS A 202 4.56 2.38 10.50
CA CYS A 202 5.26 3.63 10.81
C CYS A 202 4.69 4.82 10.03
N THR A 203 4.76 5.98 10.66
CA THR A 203 4.54 7.29 10.06
C THR A 203 5.88 7.99 9.83
N LEU A 204 5.90 8.95 8.92
CA LEU A 204 7.03 9.83 8.67
C LEU A 204 6.52 11.24 8.40
N THR A 205 7.10 12.22 9.08
CA THR A 205 6.80 13.64 8.90
C THR A 205 8.05 14.37 8.47
N VAL A 206 7.96 15.17 7.41
CA VAL A 206 9.00 16.11 6.98
C VAL A 206 8.51 17.53 7.25
N SER A 207 9.19 18.22 8.16
CA SER A 207 8.89 19.61 8.50
C SER A 207 9.44 20.58 7.44
N PRO A 208 9.02 21.86 7.46
CA PRO A 208 9.49 22.87 6.49
C PRO A 208 11.00 23.08 6.49
N ASP A 209 11.66 22.88 7.63
CA ASP A 209 13.12 22.98 7.79
C ASP A 209 13.86 21.68 7.43
N GLY A 210 13.14 20.69 6.88
CA GLY A 210 13.70 19.42 6.40
C GLY A 210 13.96 18.39 7.51
N LYS A 211 13.56 18.64 8.76
CA LYS A 211 13.67 17.63 9.82
C LYS A 211 12.69 16.49 9.56
N ILE A 212 13.15 15.28 9.84
CA ILE A 212 12.38 14.06 9.65
C ILE A 212 12.07 13.47 11.02
N LEU A 213 10.78 13.36 11.33
CA LEU A 213 10.27 12.61 12.47
C LEU A 213 9.69 11.28 11.97
N ARG A 214 10.02 10.17 12.64
CA ARG A 214 9.49 8.84 12.32
C ARG A 214 8.94 8.23 13.60
N GLU A 215 7.72 7.75 13.55
CA GLU A 215 7.04 7.15 14.70
C GLU A 215 6.42 5.81 14.31
N SER A 216 6.38 4.89 15.27
CA SER A 216 5.70 3.61 15.10
C SER A 216 4.30 3.73 15.71
N TYR A 217 3.28 3.43 14.92
CA TYR A 217 1.89 3.38 15.38
C TYR A 217 1.38 1.94 15.53
N TYR A 218 2.09 0.97 14.94
CA TYR A 218 1.76 -0.44 15.05
C TYR A 218 3.00 -1.28 15.33
N ARG A 219 2.85 -2.26 16.21
CA ARG A 219 3.85 -3.27 16.51
C ARG A 219 3.23 -4.64 16.31
N THR A 220 3.87 -5.47 15.47
CA THR A 220 3.47 -6.86 15.30
C THR A 220 3.48 -7.57 16.66
N PRO A 221 2.42 -8.32 17.00
CA PRO A 221 2.41 -9.16 18.20
C PRO A 221 3.64 -10.06 18.22
N GLN A 222 4.32 -10.11 19.35
CA GLN A 222 5.44 -11.03 19.55
C GLN A 222 4.92 -12.34 20.11
N PHE A 223 5.41 -13.45 19.57
CA PHE A 223 5.13 -14.77 20.13
C PHE A 223 5.73 -14.84 21.54
N ASP A 224 4.88 -15.15 22.53
CA ASP A 224 5.30 -15.44 23.89
C ASP A 224 5.30 -16.96 24.09
N PRO A 225 6.48 -17.61 24.19
CA PRO A 225 6.56 -19.06 24.41
C PRO A 225 5.94 -19.51 25.73
N ALA A 226 5.76 -18.60 26.70
CA ALA A 226 5.13 -18.88 27.98
C ALA A 226 3.60 -18.69 27.95
N ALA A 227 3.04 -18.12 26.88
CA ALA A 227 1.60 -17.99 26.75
C ALA A 227 0.95 -19.38 26.62
N PRO A 228 -0.17 -19.63 27.32
CA PRO A 228 -0.89 -20.89 27.17
C PRO A 228 -1.35 -21.04 25.71
N PRO A 229 -1.43 -22.28 25.18
CA PRO A 229 -2.05 -22.53 23.89
C PRO A 229 -3.43 -21.88 23.84
N SER A 230 -3.74 -21.19 22.75
CA SER A 230 -5.06 -20.60 22.62
C SER A 230 -6.11 -21.71 22.54
N ASN A 231 -7.16 -21.62 23.36
CA ASN A 231 -8.37 -22.45 23.23
C ASN A 231 -9.33 -21.87 22.17
N THR A 232 -8.79 -21.23 21.12
CA THR A 232 -9.61 -20.64 20.06
C THR A 232 -10.41 -21.75 19.38
N ASP A 233 -11.72 -21.61 19.38
CA ASP A 233 -12.63 -22.46 18.61
C ASP A 233 -12.26 -22.35 17.11
N PRO A 234 -11.91 -23.45 16.43
CA PRO A 234 -11.62 -23.44 15.00
C PRO A 234 -12.77 -22.85 14.15
N CYS A 235 -14.03 -23.02 14.59
CA CYS A 235 -15.17 -22.41 13.91
C CYS A 235 -15.17 -20.88 14.04
N ALA A 236 -14.78 -20.35 15.21
CA ALA A 236 -14.65 -18.92 15.41
C ALA A 236 -13.51 -18.33 14.56
N LEU A 237 -12.36 -19.01 14.47
CA LEU A 237 -11.27 -18.59 13.60
C LEU A 237 -11.69 -18.59 12.12
N ARG A 238 -12.39 -19.63 11.66
CA ARG A 238 -12.94 -19.67 10.29
C ARG A 238 -13.90 -18.50 10.05
N GLY A 239 -14.80 -18.22 10.98
CA GLY A 239 -15.72 -17.08 10.88
C GLY A 239 -14.99 -15.72 10.79
N GLN A 240 -13.87 -15.56 11.49
CA GLN A 240 -13.01 -14.37 11.37
C GLN A 240 -12.37 -14.27 10.00
N ILE A 241 -11.82 -15.37 9.47
CA ILE A 241 -11.24 -15.41 8.12
C ILE A 241 -12.31 -15.06 7.08
N ASP A 242 -13.53 -15.61 7.22
CA ASP A 242 -14.65 -15.34 6.32
C ASP A 242 -15.02 -13.85 6.29
N GLY A 243 -15.11 -13.22 7.46
CA GLY A 243 -15.35 -11.77 7.56
C GLY A 243 -14.24 -10.93 6.93
N ILE A 244 -12.98 -11.25 7.23
CA ILE A 244 -11.82 -10.53 6.67
C ILE A 244 -11.78 -10.63 5.14
N VAL A 245 -12.06 -11.82 4.58
CA VAL A 245 -12.09 -12.01 3.14
C VAL A 245 -13.26 -11.24 2.52
N ALA A 246 -14.44 -11.26 3.13
CA ALA A 246 -15.58 -10.48 2.66
C ALA A 246 -15.27 -8.97 2.63
N ASP A 247 -14.60 -8.43 3.66
CA ASP A 247 -14.18 -7.03 3.71
C ASP A 247 -13.17 -6.68 2.59
N GLN A 248 -12.28 -7.61 2.25
CA GLN A 248 -11.29 -7.44 1.18
C GLN A 248 -11.84 -7.64 -0.23
N MET A 249 -13.06 -8.17 -0.37
CA MET A 249 -13.74 -8.35 -1.65
C MET A 249 -14.52 -7.10 -2.11
N VAL A 250 -14.55 -6.04 -1.31
CA VAL A 250 -15.23 -4.79 -1.66
C VAL A 250 -14.48 -4.07 -2.79
N ALA A 251 -15.02 -4.14 -4.00
CA ALA A 251 -14.50 -3.47 -5.20
C ALA A 251 -15.63 -3.16 -6.19
N ASP A 252 -15.44 -2.14 -7.05
CA ASP A 252 -16.32 -1.81 -8.19
C ASP A 252 -15.85 -2.49 -9.50
N VAL A 253 -14.89 -3.42 -9.38
CA VAL A 253 -14.36 -4.25 -10.48
C VAL A 253 -14.41 -5.72 -10.07
N GLU A 254 -14.24 -6.62 -11.05
CA GLU A 254 -14.17 -8.06 -10.78
C GLU A 254 -12.98 -8.42 -9.88
N VAL A 255 -13.24 -9.29 -8.90
CA VAL A 255 -12.23 -9.80 -7.97
C VAL A 255 -11.92 -11.25 -8.30
N GLY A 256 -10.65 -11.52 -8.62
CA GLY A 256 -10.13 -12.87 -8.83
C GLY A 256 -9.24 -13.34 -7.68
N ALA A 257 -8.85 -14.61 -7.71
CA ALA A 257 -7.97 -15.21 -6.71
C ALA A 257 -6.82 -16.01 -7.33
N LEU A 258 -5.66 -15.98 -6.68
CA LEU A 258 -4.57 -16.91 -6.98
C LEU A 258 -4.82 -18.22 -6.22
N LEU A 259 -4.88 -19.34 -6.93
CA LEU A 259 -5.18 -20.66 -6.38
C LEU A 259 -4.06 -21.64 -6.72
N SER A 260 -3.24 -21.99 -5.74
CA SER A 260 -2.19 -23.02 -5.88
C SER A 260 -2.70 -24.43 -5.53
N GLY A 261 -3.85 -24.53 -4.89
CA GLY A 261 -4.35 -25.79 -4.31
C GLY A 261 -3.75 -26.10 -2.93
N GLY A 262 -2.81 -25.28 -2.44
CA GLY A 262 -2.35 -25.30 -1.06
C GLY A 262 -3.40 -24.73 -0.11
N VAL A 263 -3.37 -25.19 1.15
CA VAL A 263 -4.38 -24.90 2.18
C VAL A 263 -4.70 -23.41 2.33
N ASP A 264 -3.71 -22.53 2.24
CA ASP A 264 -3.91 -21.09 2.42
C ASP A 264 -4.76 -20.49 1.28
N SER A 265 -4.33 -20.68 0.04
CA SER A 265 -5.06 -20.19 -1.14
C SER A 265 -6.46 -20.80 -1.26
N SER A 266 -6.59 -22.10 -0.93
CA SER A 266 -7.87 -22.79 -0.91
C SER A 266 -8.80 -22.27 0.18
N ALA A 267 -8.28 -21.93 1.35
CA ALA A 267 -9.07 -21.34 2.43
C ALA A 267 -9.61 -19.95 2.05
N ILE A 268 -8.78 -19.12 1.39
CA ILE A 268 -9.21 -17.81 0.87
C ILE A 268 -10.30 -17.99 -0.19
N VAL A 269 -10.10 -18.84 -1.21
CA VAL A 269 -11.13 -19.07 -2.25
C VAL A 269 -12.41 -19.61 -1.64
N ALA A 270 -12.32 -20.55 -0.69
CA ALA A 270 -13.50 -21.07 0.00
C ALA A 270 -14.25 -19.98 0.78
N ALA A 271 -13.53 -19.05 1.42
CA ALA A 271 -14.13 -17.89 2.08
C ALA A 271 -14.79 -16.93 1.08
N MET A 272 -14.16 -16.68 -0.07
CA MET A 272 -14.77 -15.89 -1.14
C MET A 272 -16.08 -16.51 -1.64
N CYS A 273 -16.12 -17.84 -1.85
CA CYS A 273 -17.33 -18.58 -2.23
C CYS A 273 -18.45 -18.53 -1.18
N ARG A 274 -18.14 -18.22 0.09
CA ARG A 274 -19.15 -17.99 1.14
C ARG A 274 -19.65 -16.55 1.16
N ALA A 275 -18.86 -15.60 0.66
CA ALA A 275 -19.17 -14.18 0.65
C ALA A 275 -19.93 -13.73 -0.62
N THR A 276 -19.78 -14.45 -1.74
CA THR A 276 -20.44 -14.15 -3.02
C THR A 276 -20.81 -15.42 -3.78
N ASP A 277 -21.55 -15.27 -4.89
CA ASP A 277 -21.79 -16.37 -5.83
C ASP A 277 -20.46 -16.86 -6.43
N PRO A 278 -20.10 -18.15 -6.27
CA PRO A 278 -18.88 -18.71 -6.85
C PRO A 278 -18.73 -18.51 -8.36
N ALA A 279 -19.84 -18.35 -9.10
CA ALA A 279 -19.81 -18.07 -10.53
C ALA A 279 -19.14 -16.73 -10.88
N ASN A 280 -19.04 -15.80 -9.92
CA ASN A 280 -18.40 -14.51 -10.07
C ASN A 280 -16.90 -14.53 -9.72
N ILE A 281 -16.35 -15.68 -9.31
CA ILE A 281 -14.96 -15.80 -8.88
C ILE A 281 -14.14 -16.46 -9.98
N THR A 282 -13.21 -15.71 -10.57
CA THR A 282 -12.20 -16.27 -11.47
C THR A 282 -10.94 -16.61 -10.68
N THR A 283 -10.46 -17.85 -10.79
CA THR A 283 -9.23 -18.31 -10.14
C THR A 283 -8.09 -18.52 -11.15
N PHE A 284 -6.86 -18.22 -10.73
CA PHE A 284 -5.67 -18.31 -11.56
C PHE A 284 -4.60 -19.17 -10.86
N CYS A 285 -4.00 -20.09 -11.61
CA CYS A 285 -2.91 -20.94 -11.13
C CYS A 285 -1.71 -20.81 -12.07
N ALA A 286 -0.53 -20.55 -11.52
CA ALA A 286 0.73 -20.59 -12.26
C ALA A 286 1.45 -21.91 -11.93
N ALA A 287 1.95 -22.60 -12.96
CA ALA A 287 2.72 -23.83 -12.81
C ALA A 287 3.92 -23.82 -13.75
N VAL A 288 5.00 -24.44 -13.32
CA VAL A 288 6.16 -24.75 -14.15
C VAL A 288 6.08 -26.19 -14.63
N THR A 289 6.51 -26.44 -15.85
CA THR A 289 6.65 -27.81 -16.37
C THR A 289 7.67 -28.54 -15.50
N LYS A 290 7.26 -29.67 -14.91
CA LYS A 290 8.11 -30.46 -14.01
C LYS A 290 9.36 -30.92 -14.76
N PRO A 291 10.57 -30.60 -14.27
CA PRO A 291 11.79 -31.10 -14.90
C PRO A 291 11.92 -32.62 -14.69
N ASP A 292 12.47 -33.32 -15.69
CA ASP A 292 12.63 -34.78 -15.69
C ASP A 292 13.50 -35.33 -14.54
N SER A 293 14.20 -34.46 -13.80
CA SER A 293 15.10 -34.85 -12.71
C SER A 293 14.39 -35.41 -11.48
N GLY A 294 13.07 -35.22 -11.33
CA GLY A 294 12.27 -35.81 -10.25
C GLY A 294 12.62 -35.35 -8.82
N THR A 295 13.52 -34.37 -8.69
CA THR A 295 14.07 -33.90 -7.40
C THR A 295 13.23 -32.85 -6.69
N ASP A 296 12.18 -32.33 -7.35
CA ASP A 296 11.36 -31.24 -6.85
C ASP A 296 9.87 -31.61 -6.79
N ASN A 297 9.20 -31.22 -5.70
CA ASN A 297 7.75 -31.27 -5.54
C ASN A 297 7.02 -30.20 -6.40
N PHE A 298 7.77 -29.38 -7.15
CA PHE A 298 7.20 -28.41 -8.07
C PHE A 298 6.49 -29.11 -9.24
N GLY A 299 5.24 -28.74 -9.51
CA GLY A 299 4.49 -29.17 -10.70
C GLY A 299 3.08 -29.71 -10.46
N ASP A 300 2.70 -30.06 -9.22
CA ASP A 300 1.38 -30.63 -8.92
C ASP A 300 0.34 -29.58 -8.49
N ASP A 301 0.74 -28.30 -8.35
CA ASP A 301 -0.15 -27.19 -7.96
C ASP A 301 -1.37 -27.09 -8.89
N GLN A 302 -1.17 -27.27 -10.20
CA GLN A 302 -2.27 -27.23 -11.16
C GLN A 302 -3.31 -28.33 -10.90
N THR A 303 -2.87 -29.52 -10.49
CA THR A 303 -3.76 -30.65 -10.17
C THR A 303 -4.60 -30.32 -8.94
N HIS A 304 -3.97 -29.85 -7.86
CA HIS A 304 -4.66 -29.51 -6.62
C HIS A 304 -5.57 -28.28 -6.78
N ALA A 305 -5.11 -27.24 -7.48
CA ALA A 305 -5.92 -26.07 -7.80
C ALA A 305 -7.19 -26.45 -8.57
N ARG A 306 -7.09 -27.36 -9.55
CA ARG A 306 -8.25 -27.87 -10.30
C ARG A 306 -9.22 -28.68 -9.44
N ILE A 307 -8.74 -29.38 -8.42
CA ILE A 307 -9.61 -30.10 -7.48
C ILE A 307 -10.41 -29.10 -6.64
N VAL A 308 -9.74 -28.05 -6.14
CA VAL A 308 -10.37 -27.03 -5.29
C VAL A 308 -11.35 -26.15 -6.08
N ALA A 309 -11.07 -25.89 -7.36
CA ALA A 309 -11.93 -25.09 -8.23
C ALA A 309 -13.21 -25.81 -8.70
N ARG A 310 -13.30 -27.13 -8.54
CA ARG A 310 -14.48 -27.94 -8.89
C ARG A 310 -15.44 -28.04 -7.73
#